data_AF-A0A2E5WP14-F1
#
_entry.id   AF-A0A2E5WP14-F1
#
_cell.length_a   1.000
_cell.length_b   1.000
_cell.length_c   1.000
_cell.angle_alpha   90.00
_cell.angle_beta   90.00
_cell.angle_gamma   90.00
#
_symmetry.space_group_name_H-M   'P 1'
#
loop_
_entity.id
_entity.type
_entity.pdbx_description
1 polymer ?
#
loop_
_entity_poly.entity_id
_entity_poly.type
_entity_poly.pdbx_seq_one_letter_code
_entity_poly.pdbx_strand_id
1 'polypeptide(L)'
;MSNLQKLALEKLKNFDKKSLLKYGLNLDYEVKNTMNNLALLEDYIDDYPEFFEDPFVLDLISKNAAVMKYKIPDKHRLDIMESEVLNTIVIIEVEENATASCMLEGFSTLLNYCVLIICKENSNFELVTPFKTADKISCYQYYKENAKGRTVVLNYACSSYFNYKTFLVGKKSSHDFFVYAECESYKSFLYVTNHFKVADCKGEIWIDGILDDAAHARIIGAINIDLLATNTDSYMKKDIIMLDDKSKLDCVPALEIKTNDVKAGHGVSVSKFDKEKKFYLQSRGLNDIRLIRLVCDGLLFKNIDKINSDHYRKSMASYHNY
;
A
#
# COMPACT_ATOMS: atom_id res chain seq x y z
N MET A 1 19.48 -5.67 22.54
CA MET A 1 18.13 -5.09 22.32
C MET A 1 18.09 -3.64 22.77
N SER A 2 17.83 -2.71 21.85
CA SER A 2 17.67 -1.28 22.17
C SER A 2 16.37 -1.00 22.96
N ASN A 3 16.27 0.16 23.62
CA ASN A 3 15.09 0.53 24.42
C ASN A 3 13.80 0.65 23.57
N LEU A 4 13.94 1.05 22.30
CA LEU A 4 12.86 1.10 21.32
C LEU A 4 12.34 -0.29 20.96
N GLN A 5 13.24 -1.26 20.76
CA GLN A 5 12.85 -2.66 20.50
C GLN A 5 12.05 -3.25 21.66
N LYS A 6 12.46 -2.97 22.91
CA LYS A 6 11.72 -3.41 24.10
C LYS A 6 10.32 -2.79 24.16
N LEU A 7 10.19 -1.50 23.88
CA LEU A 7 8.89 -0.80 23.85
C LEU A 7 7.98 -1.31 22.74
N ALA A 8 8.52 -1.57 21.56
CA ALA A 8 7.79 -2.15 20.44
C ALA A 8 7.27 -3.56 20.74
N LEU A 9 8.15 -4.42 21.26
CA LEU A 9 7.81 -5.77 21.69
C LEU A 9 6.81 -5.75 22.85
N GLU A 10 6.92 -4.79 23.77
CA GLU A 10 5.98 -4.60 24.87
C GLU A 10 4.60 -4.13 24.36
N LYS A 11 4.56 -3.20 23.41
CA LYS A 11 3.30 -2.77 22.77
C LYS A 11 2.69 -3.87 21.91
N LEU A 12 3.48 -4.61 21.14
CA LEU A 12 3.04 -5.81 20.42
C LEU A 12 2.49 -6.87 21.38
N LYS A 13 3.10 -7.04 22.56
CA LYS A 13 2.62 -7.96 23.61
C LYS A 13 1.32 -7.47 24.27
N ASN A 14 1.20 -6.16 24.49
CA ASN A 14 0.03 -5.52 25.10
C ASN A 14 -1.09 -5.22 24.10
N PHE A 15 -0.86 -5.45 22.81
CA PHE A 15 -1.86 -5.34 21.77
C PHE A 15 -2.97 -6.34 22.00
N ASP A 16 -4.22 -5.98 21.69
CA ASP A 16 -5.37 -6.87 21.79
C ASP A 16 -5.37 -7.92 20.65
N LYS A 17 -4.36 -8.80 20.67
CA LYS A 17 -4.16 -9.87 19.70
C LYS A 17 -5.38 -10.79 19.64
N LYS A 18 -6.09 -10.97 20.77
CA LYS A 18 -7.30 -11.81 20.83
C LYS A 18 -8.44 -11.21 20.02
N SER A 19 -8.68 -9.90 20.13
CA SER A 19 -9.68 -9.22 19.32
C SER A 19 -9.30 -9.19 17.84
N LEU A 20 -8.03 -9.01 17.51
CA LEU A 20 -7.56 -9.09 16.12
C LEU A 20 -7.67 -10.50 15.52
N LEU A 21 -7.37 -11.54 16.31
CA LEU A 21 -7.56 -12.95 15.90
C LEU A 21 -9.03 -13.24 15.55
N LYS A 22 -9.98 -12.67 16.32
CA LYS A 22 -11.42 -12.79 16.04
C LYS A 22 -11.80 -12.28 14.65
N TYR A 23 -11.04 -11.32 14.12
CA TYR A 23 -11.25 -10.76 12.78
C TYR A 23 -10.36 -11.39 11.70
N GLY A 24 -9.63 -12.47 12.03
CA GLY A 24 -8.85 -13.27 11.08
C GLY A 24 -7.39 -12.85 10.94
N LEU A 25 -6.88 -11.93 11.79
CA LEU A 25 -5.47 -11.57 11.80
C LEU A 25 -4.74 -12.25 12.94
N ASN A 26 -3.90 -13.21 12.58
CA ASN A 26 -2.89 -13.71 13.50
C ASN A 26 -1.65 -12.83 13.37
N LEU A 27 -1.57 -11.78 14.20
CA LEU A 27 -0.46 -10.81 14.18
C LEU A 27 0.89 -11.51 14.34
N ASP A 28 0.97 -12.55 15.19
CA ASP A 28 2.19 -13.32 15.41
C ASP A 28 2.58 -14.12 14.15
N TYR A 29 1.60 -14.68 13.44
CA TYR A 29 1.83 -15.32 12.13
C TYR A 29 2.23 -14.31 11.06
N GLU A 30 1.58 -13.15 10.95
CA GLU A 30 1.89 -12.17 9.90
C GLU A 30 3.24 -11.49 10.13
N VAL A 31 3.58 -11.19 11.39
CA VAL A 31 4.93 -10.75 11.78
C VAL A 31 5.92 -11.87 11.50
N LYS A 32 5.65 -13.11 11.95
CA LYS A 32 6.52 -14.26 11.69
C LYS A 32 6.63 -14.60 10.21
N ASN A 33 5.62 -14.37 9.38
CA ASN A 33 5.64 -14.63 7.93
C ASN A 33 6.42 -13.53 7.21
N THR A 34 6.26 -12.27 7.65
CA THR A 34 7.11 -11.16 7.20
C THR A 34 8.57 -11.44 7.56
N MET A 35 8.81 -12.00 8.75
CA MET A 35 10.13 -12.43 9.21
C MET A 35 10.60 -13.78 8.62
N ASN A 36 9.73 -14.71 8.23
CA ASN A 36 10.13 -16.04 7.70
C ASN A 36 10.45 -15.97 6.20
N ASN A 37 9.97 -14.94 5.51
CA ASN A 37 10.53 -14.55 4.22
C ASN A 37 12.00 -14.05 4.33
N LEU A 38 12.60 -14.04 5.54
CA LEU A 38 14.02 -13.82 5.82
C LEU A 38 14.86 -15.12 5.86
N ALA A 39 14.34 -16.29 5.47
CA ALA A 39 15.12 -17.54 5.50
C ALA A 39 16.32 -17.59 4.50
N LEU A 40 16.73 -16.44 3.96
CA LEU A 40 17.98 -16.22 3.22
C LEU A 40 19.01 -15.41 4.06
N LEU A 41 18.73 -15.12 5.34
CA LEU A 41 19.52 -14.21 6.18
C LEU A 41 20.06 -14.81 7.49
N GLU A 42 19.82 -16.08 7.82
CA GLU A 42 20.44 -16.67 9.03
C GLU A 42 21.98 -16.64 8.93
N ASP A 43 22.54 -16.89 7.76
CA ASP A 43 23.99 -16.78 7.51
C ASP A 43 24.50 -15.32 7.54
N TYR A 44 23.62 -14.32 7.36
CA TYR A 44 24.00 -12.90 7.24
C TYR A 44 23.91 -12.15 8.59
N ILE A 45 23.10 -12.65 9.53
CA ILE A 45 22.91 -12.08 10.88
C ILE A 45 24.15 -12.33 11.76
N ASP A 46 24.81 -13.48 11.60
CA ASP A 46 26.02 -13.83 12.34
C ASP A 46 27.25 -13.07 11.81
N ASP A 47 27.29 -12.77 10.51
CA ASP A 47 28.41 -12.08 9.85
C ASP A 47 28.36 -10.54 10.04
N TYR A 48 27.19 -9.95 10.30
CA TYR A 48 26.99 -8.48 10.30
C TYR A 48 26.06 -7.96 11.42
N PRO A 49 26.36 -8.23 12.71
CA PRO A 49 25.48 -7.87 13.83
C PRO A 49 25.24 -6.36 13.99
N GLU A 50 26.18 -5.52 13.55
CA GLU A 50 26.10 -4.05 13.55
C GLU A 50 25.00 -3.46 12.64
N PHE A 51 24.59 -4.17 11.59
CA PHE A 51 23.50 -3.74 10.70
C PHE A 51 22.10 -4.04 11.28
N PHE A 52 22.04 -4.91 12.30
CA PHE A 52 20.81 -5.31 12.99
C PHE A 52 20.67 -4.72 14.39
N GLU A 53 21.53 -3.77 14.76
CA GLU A 53 21.46 -3.11 16.07
C GLU A 53 20.18 -2.29 16.28
N ASP A 54 19.43 -1.94 15.21
CA ASP A 54 18.11 -1.31 15.34
C ASP A 54 17.05 -1.76 14.29
N PRO A 55 16.16 -2.71 14.63
CA PRO A 55 14.82 -2.78 14.08
C PRO A 55 14.01 -1.58 14.63
N PHE A 56 13.91 -0.52 13.84
CA PHE A 56 13.24 0.72 14.25
C PHE A 56 11.71 0.61 14.14
N VAL A 57 11.05 0.79 15.29
CA VAL A 57 9.61 1.03 15.42
C VAL A 57 9.37 2.53 15.50
N LEU A 58 8.66 3.07 14.51
CA LEU A 58 8.29 4.48 14.45
C LEU A 58 6.80 4.72 14.71
N ASP A 59 6.60 5.50 15.78
CA ASP A 59 5.59 6.52 16.07
C ASP A 59 4.11 6.16 16.31
N LEU A 60 3.68 6.46 17.55
CA LEU A 60 2.29 6.70 17.92
C LEU A 60 1.90 8.12 17.55
N ILE A 61 0.94 8.27 16.64
CA ILE A 61 0.31 9.57 16.37
C ILE A 61 -0.78 9.80 17.41
N SER A 62 -0.37 10.20 18.62
CA SER A 62 -1.29 10.32 19.77
C SER A 62 -2.05 11.65 19.88
N LYS A 63 -1.86 12.62 18.98
CA LYS A 63 -2.74 13.81 18.82
C LYS A 63 -2.20 14.75 17.74
N ASN A 64 -3.07 15.20 16.82
CA ASN A 64 -2.86 16.31 15.88
C ASN A 64 -1.43 16.45 15.33
N ALA A 65 -0.84 15.36 14.84
CA ALA A 65 0.46 15.41 14.18
C ALA A 65 0.23 15.40 12.66
N ALA A 66 0.45 16.55 12.05
CA ALA A 66 0.65 16.64 10.62
C ALA A 66 2.07 16.15 10.33
N VAL A 67 2.16 15.06 9.55
CA VAL A 67 3.37 14.66 8.81
C VAL A 67 4.50 14.05 9.64
N MET A 68 4.62 12.73 9.58
CA MET A 68 5.91 12.06 9.71
C MET A 68 6.47 11.78 8.31
N LYS A 69 7.48 12.56 7.93
CA LYS A 69 8.45 12.14 6.91
C LYS A 69 9.56 11.40 7.64
N TYR A 70 9.61 10.07 7.52
CA TYR A 70 10.83 9.38 7.94
C TYR A 70 11.88 9.58 6.86
N LYS A 71 12.88 10.42 7.15
CA LYS A 71 14.10 10.54 6.35
C LYS A 71 15.12 9.61 6.99
N ILE A 72 15.53 8.55 6.30
CA ILE A 72 16.71 7.77 6.71
C ILE A 72 17.87 8.78 6.84
N PRO A 73 18.56 8.87 7.99
CA PRO A 73 19.59 9.90 8.19
C PRO A 73 20.65 9.82 7.10
N ASP A 74 21.00 10.97 6.50
CA ASP A 74 22.05 11.09 5.46
C ASP A 74 23.42 10.53 5.92
N LYS A 75 23.59 10.30 7.23
CA LYS A 75 24.79 9.74 7.85
C LYS A 75 24.95 8.22 7.69
N HIS A 76 23.93 7.53 7.17
CA HIS A 76 23.98 6.10 6.81
C HIS A 76 24.11 5.87 5.30
N ARG A 77 24.53 6.91 4.56
CA ARG A 77 25.03 6.82 3.18
C ARG A 77 26.44 6.20 3.15
N LEU A 78 26.67 5.20 4.00
CA LEU A 78 27.84 4.32 3.99
C LEU A 78 27.54 3.29 2.93
N ASP A 79 28.32 3.25 1.85
CA ASP A 79 28.38 2.22 0.79
C ASP A 79 27.52 0.97 1.03
N ILE A 80 26.19 1.12 0.98
CA ILE A 80 25.29 -0.02 1.04
C ILE A 80 25.37 -0.60 -0.35
N MET A 81 26.14 -1.68 -0.48
CA MET A 81 26.20 -2.47 -1.70
C MET A 81 24.76 -2.81 -2.15
N GLU A 82 24.55 -2.99 -3.45
CA GLU A 82 23.24 -3.20 -4.12
C GLU A 82 22.41 -4.40 -3.61
N SER A 83 22.75 -5.01 -2.46
CA SER A 83 22.25 -6.27 -1.94
C SER A 83 21.74 -6.26 -0.49
N GLU A 84 21.70 -5.14 0.24
CA GLU A 84 21.18 -5.15 1.62
C GLU A 84 19.65 -4.93 1.68
N VAL A 85 18.97 -5.79 2.43
CA VAL A 85 17.51 -5.76 2.65
C VAL A 85 17.21 -5.17 4.02
N LEU A 86 16.52 -4.03 4.06
CA LEU A 86 16.17 -3.38 5.33
C LEU A 86 14.72 -3.69 5.72
N ASN A 87 14.55 -4.36 6.86
CA ASN A 87 13.25 -4.75 7.39
C ASN A 87 12.76 -3.72 8.41
N THR A 88 11.57 -3.16 8.19
CA THR A 88 10.97 -2.12 9.03
C THR A 88 9.59 -2.51 9.51
N ILE A 89 9.34 -2.40 10.83
CA ILE A 89 8.00 -2.55 11.39
C ILE A 89 7.47 -1.17 11.80
N VAL A 90 6.35 -0.76 11.23
CA VAL A 90 5.69 0.53 11.52
C VAL A 90 4.38 0.25 12.24
N ILE A 91 4.14 0.88 13.39
CA ILE A 91 2.89 0.74 14.13
C ILE A 91 2.30 2.14 14.32
N ILE A 92 1.16 2.40 13.67
CA ILE A 92 0.45 3.66 13.73
C ILE A 92 -0.83 3.44 14.52
N GLU A 93 -1.00 4.18 15.61
CA GLU A 93 -2.25 4.25 16.35
C GLU A 93 -2.79 5.68 16.24
N VAL A 94 -4.02 5.81 15.73
CA VAL A 94 -4.74 7.07 15.58
C VAL A 94 -5.82 7.11 16.65
N GLU A 95 -5.68 8.07 17.56
CA GLU A 95 -6.54 8.23 18.73
C GLU A 95 -8.00 8.56 18.38
N GLU A 96 -8.89 8.37 19.34
CA GLU A 96 -10.30 8.70 19.18
C GLU A 96 -10.49 10.17 18.77
N ASN A 97 -11.34 10.40 17.77
CA ASN A 97 -11.62 11.73 17.20
C ASN A 97 -10.39 12.43 16.58
N ALA A 98 -9.23 11.77 16.47
CA ALA A 98 -8.05 12.37 15.88
C ALA A 98 -8.10 12.32 14.34
N THR A 99 -7.47 13.29 13.71
CA THR A 99 -7.22 13.27 12.26
C THR A 99 -5.72 13.27 12.02
N ALA A 100 -5.23 12.33 11.22
CA ALA A 100 -3.81 12.15 10.96
C ALA A 100 -3.56 11.75 9.50
N SER A 101 -2.35 12.02 9.03
CA SER A 101 -1.87 11.53 7.74
C SER A 101 -0.40 11.11 7.85
N CYS A 102 -0.03 10.08 7.10
CA CYS A 102 1.30 9.50 7.09
C CYS A 102 1.75 9.26 5.65
N MET A 103 3.01 9.58 5.36
CA MET A 103 3.64 9.25 4.09
C MET A 103 4.81 8.31 4.33
N LEU A 104 4.74 7.08 3.80
CA LEU A 104 5.82 6.10 3.89
C LEU A 104 6.55 6.05 2.55
N GLU A 105 7.72 6.68 2.50
CA GLU A 105 8.58 6.76 1.31
C GLU A 105 9.89 6.02 1.59
N GLY A 106 10.29 5.12 0.69
CA GLY A 106 11.56 4.43 0.72
C GLY A 106 12.64 5.21 -0.04
N PHE A 107 13.84 5.30 0.53
CA PHE A 107 15.00 5.89 -0.13
C PHE A 107 16.14 4.87 -0.13
N SER A 108 16.47 4.34 -1.31
CA SER A 108 17.79 3.78 -1.69
C SER A 108 18.14 2.29 -1.51
N THR A 109 17.26 1.37 -1.07
CA THR A 109 17.55 -0.09 -1.06
C THR A 109 16.30 -0.97 -1.13
N LEU A 110 16.46 -2.30 -1.21
CA LEU A 110 15.37 -3.28 -1.06
C LEU A 110 14.76 -3.16 0.35
N LEU A 111 13.52 -2.64 0.44
CA LEU A 111 12.86 -2.41 1.72
C LEU A 111 11.71 -3.39 1.95
N ASN A 112 11.67 -3.99 3.14
CA ASN A 112 10.59 -4.86 3.59
C ASN A 112 9.84 -4.19 4.74
N TYR A 113 8.62 -3.70 4.50
CA TYR A 113 7.76 -3.08 5.49
C TYR A 113 6.71 -4.04 6.03
N CYS A 114 6.58 -4.10 7.36
CA CYS A 114 5.38 -4.58 8.05
C CYS A 114 4.70 -3.37 8.72
N VAL A 115 3.57 -2.93 8.19
CA VAL A 115 2.84 -1.76 8.70
C VAL A 115 1.56 -2.22 9.38
N LEU A 116 1.36 -1.77 10.61
CA LEU A 116 0.14 -2.00 11.39
C LEU A 116 -0.49 -0.67 11.73
N ILE A 117 -1.76 -0.48 11.38
CA ILE A 117 -2.47 0.77 11.57
C ILE A 117 -3.75 0.48 12.35
N ILE A 118 -3.97 1.20 13.45
CA ILE A 118 -5.24 1.21 14.17
C ILE A 118 -5.80 2.62 14.13
N CYS A 119 -7.03 2.74 13.66
CA CYS A 119 -7.83 3.94 13.71
C CYS A 119 -8.95 3.73 14.74
N LYS A 120 -8.86 4.42 15.88
CA LYS A 120 -9.87 4.39 16.95
C LYS A 120 -11.14 5.12 16.54
N GLU A 121 -12.14 5.10 17.41
CA GLU A 121 -13.47 5.61 17.16
C GLU A 121 -13.46 7.05 16.65
N ASN A 122 -14.26 7.33 15.62
CA ASN A 122 -14.39 8.65 14.98
C ASN A 122 -13.08 9.26 14.42
N SER A 123 -12.01 8.48 14.31
CA SER A 123 -10.74 8.97 13.75
C SER A 123 -10.77 9.07 12.22
N ASN A 124 -9.92 9.92 11.65
CA ASN A 124 -9.70 10.03 10.21
C ASN A 124 -8.21 9.83 9.91
N PHE A 125 -7.88 8.96 8.97
CA PHE A 125 -6.50 8.65 8.65
C PHE A 125 -6.24 8.55 7.15
N GLU A 126 -5.14 9.13 6.71
CA GLU A 126 -4.64 8.99 5.34
C GLU A 126 -3.23 8.38 5.33
N LEU A 127 -3.04 7.33 4.55
CA LEU A 127 -1.73 6.77 4.26
C LEU A 127 -1.38 7.04 2.79
N VAL A 128 -0.19 7.58 2.54
CA VAL A 128 0.38 7.72 1.19
C VAL A 128 1.69 6.94 1.12
N THR A 129 1.80 6.01 0.17
CA THR A 129 2.98 5.15 0.03
C THR A 129 3.60 5.29 -1.37
N PRO A 130 4.42 6.33 -1.60
CA PRO A 130 5.18 6.46 -2.83
C PRO A 130 6.42 5.56 -2.79
N PHE A 131 6.49 4.61 -3.73
CA PHE A 131 7.60 3.68 -3.87
C PHE A 131 8.28 3.86 -5.22
N LYS A 132 9.61 3.91 -5.17
CA LYS A 132 10.51 4.07 -6.32
C LYS A 132 11.59 2.99 -6.37
N THR A 133 11.70 2.18 -5.33
CA THR A 133 12.72 1.14 -5.17
C THR A 133 12.06 -0.23 -5.10
N ALA A 134 12.84 -1.31 -5.22
CA ALA A 134 12.27 -2.63 -5.13
C ALA A 134 11.75 -2.90 -3.71
N ASP A 135 10.44 -2.81 -3.50
CA ASP A 135 9.87 -2.75 -2.15
C ASP A 135 8.85 -3.86 -1.92
N LYS A 136 8.87 -4.41 -0.71
CA LYS A 136 7.85 -5.30 -0.18
C LYS A 136 7.14 -4.60 0.96
N ILE A 137 5.82 -4.50 0.90
CA ILE A 137 5.01 -3.99 2.01
C ILE A 137 3.91 -4.98 2.35
N SER A 138 3.76 -5.27 3.63
CA SER A 138 2.59 -5.90 4.21
C SER A 138 1.96 -4.90 5.17
N CYS A 139 0.82 -4.32 4.80
CA CYS A 139 0.13 -3.29 5.55
C CYS A 139 -1.23 -3.81 6.02
N TYR A 140 -1.46 -3.75 7.33
CA TYR A 140 -2.67 -4.20 8.00
C TYR A 140 -3.32 -3.00 8.68
N GLN A 141 -4.57 -2.69 8.34
CA GLN A 141 -5.26 -1.51 8.83
C GLN A 141 -6.57 -1.90 9.53
N TYR A 142 -6.86 -1.28 10.66
CA TYR A 142 -8.04 -1.54 11.49
C TYR A 142 -8.81 -0.27 11.74
N TYR A 143 -10.10 -0.29 11.44
CA TYR A 143 -10.98 0.86 11.62
C TYR A 143 -12.10 0.52 12.59
N LYS A 144 -12.12 1.24 13.72
CA LYS A 144 -13.15 1.18 14.76
C LYS A 144 -14.38 2.01 14.37
N GLU A 145 -15.34 2.13 15.28
CA GLU A 145 -16.65 2.72 14.96
C GLU A 145 -16.51 4.15 14.42
N ASN A 146 -17.20 4.46 13.32
CA ASN A 146 -17.12 5.75 12.60
C ASN A 146 -15.71 6.16 12.12
N ALA A 147 -14.69 5.31 12.24
CA ALA A 147 -13.34 5.62 11.79
C ALA A 147 -13.28 5.60 10.26
N LYS A 148 -12.60 6.58 9.67
CA LYS A 148 -12.48 6.73 8.22
C LYS A 148 -11.03 6.69 7.78
N GLY A 149 -10.77 5.99 6.70
CA GLY A 149 -9.45 5.78 6.17
C GLY A 149 -9.35 6.03 4.70
N ARG A 150 -8.15 6.39 4.27
CA ARG A 150 -7.76 6.42 2.87
C ARG A 150 -6.34 5.92 2.73
N THR A 151 -6.08 5.08 1.73
CA THR A 151 -4.73 4.67 1.37
C THR A 151 -4.47 4.94 -0.09
N VAL A 152 -3.40 5.70 -0.34
CA VAL A 152 -2.90 6.05 -1.66
C VAL A 152 -1.60 5.32 -1.88
N VAL A 153 -1.55 4.40 -2.84
CA VAL A 153 -0.35 3.63 -3.17
C VAL A 153 0.15 4.10 -4.54
N LEU A 154 1.40 4.56 -4.61
CA LEU A 154 2.00 5.03 -5.85
C LEU A 154 3.24 4.17 -6.13
N ASN A 155 3.13 3.23 -7.07
CA ASN A 155 4.25 2.43 -7.55
C ASN A 155 4.81 3.03 -8.84
N TYR A 156 6.05 3.52 -8.82
CA TYR A 156 6.71 4.15 -9.96
C TYR A 156 7.73 3.20 -10.61
N ALA A 157 7.23 2.19 -11.32
CA ALA A 157 8.03 1.31 -12.20
C ALA A 157 9.11 0.47 -11.50
N CYS A 158 8.90 0.05 -10.26
CA CYS A 158 9.83 -0.85 -9.55
C CYS A 158 9.26 -2.28 -9.41
N SER A 159 10.17 -3.25 -9.21
CA SER A 159 9.81 -4.59 -8.76
C SER A 159 9.16 -4.51 -7.38
N SER A 160 7.97 -5.06 -7.20
CA SER A 160 7.26 -4.84 -5.93
C SER A 160 6.39 -6.00 -5.47
N TYR A 161 6.24 -6.13 -4.15
CA TYR A 161 5.27 -7.01 -3.50
C TYR A 161 4.46 -6.22 -2.48
N PHE A 162 3.27 -5.80 -2.87
CA PHE A 162 2.42 -4.94 -2.07
C PHE A 162 1.22 -5.72 -1.60
N ASN A 163 1.06 -5.84 -0.29
CA ASN A 163 -0.03 -6.55 0.36
C ASN A 163 -0.71 -5.63 1.37
N TYR A 164 -1.84 -5.06 0.98
CA TYR A 164 -2.65 -4.20 1.81
C TYR A 164 -3.94 -4.92 2.19
N LYS A 165 -4.18 -5.03 3.50
CA LYS A 165 -5.43 -5.56 4.04
C LYS A 165 -6.03 -4.56 5.02
N THR A 166 -7.26 -4.17 4.76
CA THR A 166 -8.04 -3.34 5.67
C THR A 166 -9.14 -4.15 6.32
N PHE A 167 -9.35 -3.95 7.61
CA PHE A 167 -10.39 -4.58 8.42
C PHE A 167 -11.29 -3.50 9.03
N LEU A 168 -12.52 -3.46 8.55
CA LEU A 168 -13.58 -2.57 9.02
C LEU A 168 -14.35 -3.30 10.12
N VAL A 169 -13.93 -3.06 11.37
CA VAL A 169 -14.35 -3.84 12.55
C VAL A 169 -15.31 -3.09 13.47
N GLY A 170 -15.45 -1.78 13.30
CA GLY A 170 -16.48 -0.95 13.95
C GLY A 170 -17.54 -0.49 12.98
N LYS A 171 -18.79 -0.36 13.44
CA LYS A 171 -19.91 0.06 12.60
C LYS A 171 -19.63 1.42 11.95
N LYS A 172 -20.19 1.65 10.77
CA LYS A 172 -20.04 2.95 10.05
C LYS A 172 -18.58 3.34 9.77
N SER A 173 -17.64 2.41 9.89
CA SER A 173 -16.26 2.66 9.45
C SER A 173 -16.18 2.65 7.92
N SER A 174 -15.22 3.38 7.37
CA SER A 174 -15.01 3.40 5.92
C SER A 174 -13.54 3.43 5.53
N HIS A 175 -13.19 2.82 4.41
CA HIS A 175 -11.83 2.89 3.87
C HIS A 175 -11.80 2.84 2.35
N ASP A 176 -11.09 3.80 1.76
CA ASP A 176 -10.87 3.86 0.33
C ASP A 176 -9.42 3.58 -0.05
N PHE A 177 -9.22 2.74 -1.06
CA PHE A 177 -7.95 2.55 -1.73
C PHE A 177 -7.90 3.30 -3.06
N PHE A 178 -6.80 4.02 -3.27
CA PHE A 178 -6.41 4.58 -4.55
C PHE A 178 -5.01 4.10 -4.89
N VAL A 179 -4.91 3.24 -5.90
CA VAL A 179 -3.64 2.66 -6.32
C VAL A 179 -3.33 3.13 -7.72
N TYR A 180 -2.14 3.68 -7.88
CA TYR A 180 -1.50 3.86 -9.15
C TYR A 180 -0.28 2.95 -9.23
N ALA A 181 -0.19 2.15 -10.29
CA ALA A 181 0.96 1.29 -10.49
C ALA A 181 1.48 1.32 -11.93
N GLU A 182 2.70 1.79 -12.07
CA GLU A 182 3.51 1.63 -13.27
C GLU A 182 4.43 0.42 -13.09
N CYS A 183 4.53 -0.42 -14.12
CA CYS A 183 5.40 -1.59 -14.13
C CYS A 183 6.13 -1.63 -15.47
N GLU A 184 7.46 -1.56 -15.40
CA GLU A 184 8.38 -1.59 -16.54
C GLU A 184 9.41 -2.70 -16.27
N SER A 185 9.72 -3.57 -17.23
CA SER A 185 10.79 -4.60 -17.18
C SER A 185 10.74 -5.65 -16.05
N TYR A 186 9.90 -5.49 -15.03
CA TYR A 186 9.95 -6.24 -13.78
C TYR A 186 8.64 -6.96 -13.46
N LYS A 187 8.66 -7.72 -12.36
CA LYS A 187 7.47 -8.33 -11.77
C LYS A 187 6.92 -7.45 -10.66
N SER A 188 5.62 -7.18 -10.70
CA SER A 188 4.92 -6.50 -9.62
C SER A 188 3.74 -7.32 -9.15
N PHE A 189 3.63 -7.48 -7.83
CA PHE A 189 2.53 -8.15 -7.17
C PHE A 189 1.79 -7.16 -6.30
N LEU A 190 0.49 -7.00 -6.52
CA LEU A 190 -0.38 -6.14 -5.75
C LEU A 190 -1.57 -6.94 -5.23
N TYR A 191 -1.74 -6.95 -3.93
CA TYR A 191 -2.87 -7.52 -3.20
C TYR A 191 -3.50 -6.40 -2.38
N VAL A 192 -4.75 -6.05 -2.68
CA VAL A 192 -5.51 -5.04 -1.95
C VAL A 192 -6.84 -5.64 -1.53
N THR A 193 -7.12 -5.65 -0.23
CA THR A 193 -8.34 -6.26 0.30
C THR A 193 -9.04 -5.36 1.32
N ASN A 194 -10.34 -5.17 1.14
CA ASN A 194 -11.23 -4.65 2.18
C ASN A 194 -12.02 -5.80 2.80
N HIS A 195 -11.87 -5.99 4.11
CA HIS A 195 -12.65 -6.93 4.91
C HIS A 195 -13.68 -6.18 5.77
N PHE A 196 -14.95 -6.34 5.43
CA PHE A 196 -16.09 -5.79 6.16
C PHE A 196 -16.57 -6.80 7.19
N LYS A 197 -16.39 -6.48 8.48
CA LYS A 197 -16.72 -7.40 9.59
C LYS A 197 -18.05 -7.09 10.28
N VAL A 198 -18.53 -5.86 10.13
CA VAL A 198 -19.71 -5.33 10.82
C VAL A 198 -20.51 -4.42 9.91
N ALA A 199 -21.74 -4.11 10.32
CA ALA A 199 -22.73 -3.41 9.52
C ALA A 199 -22.39 -1.93 9.23
N ASP A 200 -23.07 -1.39 8.22
CA ASP A 200 -23.08 0.03 7.82
C ASP A 200 -21.72 0.57 7.34
N CYS A 201 -20.80 -0.31 6.96
CA CYS A 201 -19.47 0.08 6.51
C CYS A 201 -19.45 0.43 5.01
N LYS A 202 -18.47 1.25 4.61
CA LYS A 202 -18.26 1.63 3.21
C LYS A 202 -16.81 1.49 2.76
N GLY A 203 -16.58 1.32 1.46
CA GLY A 203 -15.21 1.44 0.96
C GLY A 203 -15.06 1.16 -0.52
N GLU A 204 -14.28 1.99 -1.20
CA GLU A 204 -13.96 1.84 -2.61
C GLU A 204 -12.53 1.35 -2.83
N ILE A 205 -12.29 0.60 -3.91
CA ILE A 205 -10.95 0.21 -4.36
C ILE A 205 -10.78 0.66 -5.80
N TRP A 206 -9.92 1.65 -6.04
CA TRP A 206 -9.54 2.13 -7.37
C TRP A 206 -8.11 1.72 -7.67
N ILE A 207 -7.90 1.04 -8.79
CA ILE A 207 -6.57 0.64 -9.25
C ILE A 207 -6.41 1.09 -10.70
N ASP A 208 -5.56 2.08 -10.93
CA ASP A 208 -5.14 2.48 -12.27
C ASP A 208 -3.71 1.95 -12.51
N GLY A 209 -3.46 1.34 -13.67
CA GLY A 209 -2.19 0.67 -13.93
C GLY A 209 -1.66 0.84 -15.35
N ILE A 210 -0.33 0.84 -15.48
CA ILE A 210 0.39 0.88 -16.75
C ILE A 210 1.44 -0.24 -16.77
N LEU A 211 1.47 -1.00 -17.87
CA LEU A 211 2.49 -2.01 -18.12
C LEU A 211 3.25 -1.67 -19.39
N ASP A 212 4.58 -1.64 -19.33
CA ASP A 212 5.48 -1.45 -20.46
C ASP A 212 6.74 -2.33 -20.34
N ASP A 213 7.55 -2.35 -21.40
CA ASP A 213 8.82 -3.07 -21.51
C ASP A 213 8.78 -4.52 -21.00
N ALA A 214 7.86 -5.31 -21.53
CA ALA A 214 7.66 -6.72 -21.19
C ALA A 214 7.38 -7.00 -19.69
N ALA A 215 6.83 -6.02 -18.95
CA ALA A 215 6.46 -6.16 -17.56
C ALA A 215 5.47 -7.31 -17.29
N HIS A 216 5.53 -7.86 -16.08
CA HIS A 216 4.55 -8.85 -15.61
C HIS A 216 3.92 -8.41 -14.28
N ALA A 217 2.69 -7.93 -14.34
CA ALA A 217 1.95 -7.54 -13.14
C ALA A 217 0.91 -8.60 -12.75
N ARG A 218 0.82 -8.88 -11.45
CA ARG A 218 -0.27 -9.67 -10.85
C ARG A 218 -1.03 -8.80 -9.86
N ILE A 219 -2.30 -8.53 -10.15
CA ILE A 219 -3.13 -7.62 -9.38
C ILE A 219 -4.36 -8.35 -8.86
N ILE A 220 -4.36 -8.62 -7.56
CA ILE A 220 -5.51 -9.15 -6.83
C ILE A 220 -6.15 -8.03 -6.03
N GLY A 221 -7.45 -7.83 -6.28
CA GLY A 221 -8.28 -6.90 -5.52
C GLY A 221 -9.45 -7.68 -4.98
N ALA A 222 -9.72 -7.56 -3.68
CA ALA A 222 -10.73 -8.37 -3.00
C ALA A 222 -11.64 -7.52 -2.11
N ILE A 223 -12.93 -7.82 -2.15
CA ILE A 223 -13.94 -7.29 -1.23
C ILE A 223 -14.54 -8.49 -0.51
N ASN A 224 -14.37 -8.53 0.82
CA ASN A 224 -14.88 -9.62 1.65
C ASN A 224 -15.90 -9.06 2.63
N ILE A 225 -17.16 -9.46 2.51
CA ILE A 225 -18.27 -9.01 3.34
C ILE A 225 -18.77 -10.18 4.19
N ASP A 226 -18.52 -10.13 5.49
CA ASP A 226 -18.91 -11.18 6.43
C ASP A 226 -20.41 -11.13 6.78
N LEU A 227 -20.91 -12.20 7.41
CA LEU A 227 -22.33 -12.41 7.73
C LEU A 227 -22.99 -11.22 8.46
N LEU A 228 -22.26 -10.57 9.37
CA LEU A 228 -22.76 -9.46 10.19
C LEU A 228 -22.57 -8.08 9.53
N ALA A 229 -21.97 -8.02 8.33
CA ALA A 229 -21.66 -6.78 7.62
C ALA A 229 -22.82 -6.34 6.70
N THR A 230 -24.03 -6.30 7.25
CA THR A 230 -25.24 -5.82 6.55
C THR A 230 -25.13 -4.33 6.21
N ASN A 231 -25.86 -3.90 5.19
CA ASN A 231 -25.84 -2.54 4.65
C ASN A 231 -24.43 -2.05 4.26
N THR A 232 -23.55 -2.97 3.85
CA THR A 232 -22.23 -2.62 3.32
C THR A 232 -22.38 -2.04 1.90
N ASP A 233 -21.66 -0.95 1.62
CA ASP A 233 -21.58 -0.32 0.29
C ASP A 233 -20.13 -0.29 -0.18
N SER A 234 -19.78 -1.11 -1.18
CA SER A 234 -18.40 -1.24 -1.64
C SER A 234 -18.30 -1.46 -3.14
N TYR A 235 -17.37 -0.75 -3.78
CA TYR A 235 -17.13 -0.88 -5.22
C TYR A 235 -15.65 -0.98 -5.52
N MET A 236 -15.28 -1.86 -6.45
CA MET A 236 -13.92 -1.96 -6.95
C MET A 236 -13.85 -1.65 -8.44
N LYS A 237 -12.91 -0.82 -8.85
CA LYS A 237 -12.59 -0.59 -10.26
C LYS A 237 -11.11 -0.74 -10.52
N LYS A 238 -10.78 -1.44 -11.60
CA LYS A 238 -9.42 -1.53 -12.11
C LYS A 238 -9.40 -1.10 -13.57
N ASP A 239 -8.56 -0.15 -13.93
CA ASP A 239 -8.38 0.30 -15.30
C ASP A 239 -6.89 0.24 -15.65
N ILE A 240 -6.52 -0.65 -16.58
CA ILE A 240 -5.12 -0.98 -16.86
C ILE A 240 -4.83 -0.76 -18.35
N ILE A 241 -3.70 -0.10 -18.65
CA ILE A 241 -3.22 0.15 -20.01
C ILE A 241 -1.92 -0.62 -20.24
N MET A 242 -1.84 -1.37 -21.33
CA MET A 242 -0.63 -2.06 -21.78
C MET A 242 -0.01 -1.28 -22.95
N LEU A 243 1.23 -0.81 -22.79
CA LEU A 243 1.93 0.02 -23.78
C LEU A 243 2.67 -0.81 -24.85
N ASP A 244 2.85 -2.10 -24.60
CA ASP A 244 3.44 -3.03 -25.55
C ASP A 244 2.66 -4.37 -25.64
N ASP A 245 3.09 -5.22 -26.57
CA ASP A 245 2.50 -6.56 -26.77
C ASP A 245 3.18 -7.66 -25.94
N LYS A 246 4.31 -7.35 -25.28
CA LYS A 246 5.12 -8.34 -24.57
C LYS A 246 4.72 -8.47 -23.10
N SER A 247 4.14 -7.41 -22.54
CA SER A 247 3.70 -7.32 -21.16
C SER A 247 2.61 -8.33 -20.86
N LYS A 248 2.53 -8.76 -19.60
CA LYS A 248 1.58 -9.74 -19.10
C LYS A 248 0.88 -9.24 -17.86
N LEU A 249 -0.43 -9.48 -17.80
CA LEU A 249 -1.25 -9.07 -16.68
C LEU A 249 -2.09 -10.25 -16.17
N ASP A 250 -1.90 -10.60 -14.91
CA ASP A 250 -2.78 -11.48 -14.15
C ASP A 250 -3.67 -10.63 -13.24
N CYS A 251 -4.86 -10.24 -13.72
CA CYS A 251 -5.79 -9.41 -12.94
C CYS A 251 -6.96 -10.23 -12.40
N VAL A 252 -7.03 -10.38 -11.08
CA VAL A 252 -8.08 -11.17 -10.41
C VAL A 252 -8.91 -10.26 -9.51
N PRO A 253 -10.15 -9.91 -9.91
CA PRO A 253 -11.13 -9.37 -8.97
C PRO A 253 -11.75 -10.52 -8.16
N ALA A 254 -11.84 -10.34 -6.85
CA ALA A 254 -12.48 -11.28 -5.95
C ALA A 254 -13.58 -10.56 -5.14
N LEU A 255 -14.71 -11.25 -4.99
CA LEU A 255 -15.84 -10.76 -4.22
C LEU A 255 -16.41 -11.93 -3.43
N GLU A 256 -16.28 -11.87 -2.10
CA GLU A 256 -16.82 -12.86 -1.19
C GLU A 256 -17.89 -12.20 -0.33
N ILE A 257 -19.15 -12.55 -0.54
CA ILE A 257 -20.29 -11.93 0.16
C ILE A 257 -21.04 -13.03 0.91
N LYS A 258 -21.14 -12.88 2.23
CA LYS A 258 -21.82 -13.84 3.11
C LYS A 258 -23.17 -13.32 3.64
N THR A 259 -23.58 -12.12 3.26
CA THR A 259 -24.85 -11.51 3.71
C THR A 259 -25.60 -10.89 2.54
N ASN A 260 -26.93 -10.86 2.62
CA ASN A 260 -27.80 -10.49 1.48
C ASN A 260 -28.01 -8.98 1.34
N ASP A 261 -27.91 -8.24 2.44
CA ASP A 261 -28.18 -6.80 2.48
C ASP A 261 -26.89 -6.03 2.21
N VAL A 262 -26.51 -5.91 0.93
CA VAL A 262 -25.29 -5.24 0.50
C VAL A 262 -25.47 -4.55 -0.85
N LYS A 263 -24.66 -3.53 -1.11
CA LYS A 263 -24.38 -2.99 -2.44
C LYS A 263 -22.91 -3.23 -2.71
N ALA A 264 -22.61 -4.21 -3.55
CA ALA A 264 -21.24 -4.57 -3.85
C ALA A 264 -21.05 -4.86 -5.33
N GLY A 265 -19.94 -4.38 -5.91
CA GLY A 265 -19.62 -4.62 -7.31
C GLY A 265 -18.14 -4.48 -7.61
N HIS A 266 -17.71 -5.07 -8.72
CA HIS A 266 -16.37 -4.86 -9.25
C HIS A 266 -16.38 -4.71 -10.76
N GLY A 267 -15.43 -3.94 -11.29
CA GLY A 267 -15.19 -3.76 -12.72
C GLY A 267 -13.70 -3.78 -13.02
N VAL A 268 -13.33 -4.42 -14.12
CA VAL A 268 -11.96 -4.43 -14.63
C VAL A 268 -12.00 -4.08 -16.10
N SER A 269 -11.23 -3.08 -16.51
CA SER A 269 -10.92 -2.82 -17.92
C SER A 269 -9.42 -2.97 -18.14
N VAL A 270 -9.08 -3.65 -19.24
CA VAL A 270 -7.71 -3.78 -19.71
C VAL A 270 -7.72 -3.35 -21.16
N SER A 271 -6.86 -2.39 -21.50
CA SER A 271 -6.77 -1.83 -22.85
C SER A 271 -5.32 -1.84 -23.32
N LYS A 272 -5.14 -2.00 -24.63
CA LYS A 272 -3.84 -1.78 -25.25
C LYS A 272 -3.74 -0.33 -25.69
N PHE A 273 -2.56 0.25 -25.55
CA PHE A 273 -2.30 1.57 -26.10
C PHE A 273 -2.25 1.49 -27.61
N ASP A 274 -2.93 2.43 -28.24
CA ASP A 274 -3.09 2.48 -29.68
C ASP A 274 -1.75 2.78 -30.35
N LYS A 275 -1.26 1.84 -31.18
CA LYS A 275 0.01 1.95 -31.88
C LYS A 275 0.04 3.13 -32.84
N GLU A 276 -1.09 3.48 -33.45
CA GLU A 276 -1.18 4.65 -34.34
C GLU A 276 -1.07 5.95 -33.54
N LYS A 277 -1.68 6.00 -32.35
CA LYS A 277 -1.52 7.16 -31.44
C LYS A 277 -0.10 7.26 -30.90
N LYS A 278 0.55 6.14 -30.55
CA LYS A 278 1.97 6.09 -30.16
C LYS A 278 2.84 6.65 -31.29
N PHE A 279 2.68 6.13 -32.51
CA PHE A 279 3.42 6.59 -33.68
C PHE A 279 3.17 8.07 -33.98
N TYR A 280 1.92 8.53 -33.92
CA TYR A 280 1.57 9.94 -34.12
C TYR A 280 2.25 10.85 -33.11
N LEU A 281 2.21 10.51 -31.81
CA LEU A 281 2.84 11.29 -30.76
C LEU A 281 4.38 11.32 -30.93
N GLN A 282 4.98 10.17 -31.27
CA GLN A 282 6.41 10.07 -31.58
C GLN A 282 6.80 10.92 -32.79
N SER A 283 5.98 10.96 -33.85
CA SER A 283 6.20 11.79 -35.03
C SER A 283 6.21 13.30 -34.72
N ARG A 284 5.62 13.70 -33.59
CA ARG A 284 5.63 15.09 -33.07
C ARG A 284 6.77 15.36 -32.08
N GLY A 285 7.74 14.46 -31.98
CA GLY A 285 8.94 14.63 -31.17
C GLY A 285 8.80 14.18 -29.71
N LEU A 286 7.74 13.46 -29.34
CA LEU A 286 7.65 12.80 -28.04
C LEU A 286 8.47 11.51 -28.08
N ASN A 287 9.55 11.44 -27.32
CA ASN A 287 10.23 10.17 -27.09
C ASN A 287 9.37 9.25 -26.21
N ASP A 288 9.73 7.97 -26.12
CA ASP A 288 8.97 6.96 -25.38
C ASP A 288 8.75 7.36 -23.91
N ILE A 289 9.77 7.89 -23.25
CA ILE A 289 9.69 8.37 -21.86
C ILE A 289 8.60 9.45 -21.70
N ARG A 290 8.54 10.44 -22.59
CA ARG A 290 7.53 11.51 -22.55
C ARG A 290 6.14 11.00 -22.91
N LEU A 291 6.05 10.02 -23.81
CA LEU A 291 4.79 9.37 -24.15
C LEU A 291 4.20 8.63 -22.95
N ILE A 292 5.01 7.78 -22.31
CA ILE A 292 4.63 7.01 -21.12
C ILE A 292 4.08 7.97 -20.07
N ARG A 293 4.85 9.03 -19.74
CA ARG A 293 4.42 10.07 -18.79
C ARG A 293 3.09 10.71 -19.13
N LEU A 294 2.86 11.06 -20.40
CA LEU A 294 1.58 11.66 -20.80
C LEU A 294 0.39 10.71 -20.54
N VAL A 295 0.59 9.41 -20.78
CA VAL A 295 -0.43 8.38 -20.51
C VAL A 295 -0.61 8.17 -19.00
N CYS A 296 0.50 8.09 -18.26
CA CYS A 296 0.55 8.04 -16.80
C CYS A 296 -0.25 9.18 -16.17
N ASP A 297 0.03 10.41 -16.60
CA ASP A 297 -0.63 11.62 -16.13
C ASP A 297 -2.14 11.56 -16.36
N GLY A 298 -2.56 11.14 -17.57
CA GLY A 298 -3.98 10.96 -17.88
C GLY A 298 -4.71 10.00 -16.95
N LEU A 299 -4.05 8.90 -16.54
CA LEU A 299 -4.60 7.95 -15.57
C LEU A 299 -4.56 8.49 -14.14
N LEU A 300 -3.45 9.09 -13.72
CA LEU A 300 -3.27 9.67 -12.40
C LEU A 300 -4.29 10.77 -12.10
N PHE A 301 -4.54 11.65 -13.07
CA PHE A 301 -5.45 12.78 -12.90
C PHE A 301 -6.92 12.40 -12.84
N LYS A 302 -7.30 11.21 -13.29
CA LYS A 302 -8.69 10.75 -13.32
C LYS A 302 -9.36 10.71 -11.95
N ASN A 303 -8.60 10.40 -10.90
CA ASN A 303 -9.09 10.31 -9.53
C ASN A 303 -8.60 11.48 -8.65
N ILE A 304 -8.02 12.54 -9.24
CA ILE A 304 -7.41 13.63 -8.45
C ILE A 304 -8.40 14.33 -7.51
N ASP A 305 -9.65 14.50 -7.94
CA ASP A 305 -10.70 15.13 -7.13
C ASP A 305 -11.01 14.28 -5.88
N LYS A 306 -10.85 12.96 -5.98
CA LYS A 306 -11.01 12.03 -4.86
C LYS A 306 -9.80 12.02 -3.95
N ILE A 307 -8.58 12.15 -4.49
CA ILE A 307 -7.29 12.00 -3.80
C ILE A 307 -6.66 13.36 -3.44
N ASN A 308 -7.48 14.39 -3.27
CA ASN A 308 -7.01 15.77 -3.18
C ASN A 308 -6.33 16.15 -1.83
N SER A 309 -5.24 15.48 -1.48
CA SER A 309 -4.42 15.75 -0.30
C SER A 309 -3.09 16.41 -0.69
N ASP A 310 -2.55 17.22 0.21
CA ASP A 310 -1.24 17.86 0.00
C ASP A 310 -0.11 16.83 -0.12
N HIS A 311 -0.27 15.64 0.46
CA HIS A 311 0.69 14.55 0.36
C HIS A 311 0.69 13.93 -1.02
N TYR A 312 -0.48 13.59 -1.56
CA TYR A 312 -0.61 13.12 -2.93
C TYR A 312 -0.03 14.12 -3.93
N ARG A 313 -0.39 15.41 -3.81
CA ARG A 313 0.16 16.47 -4.69
C ARG A 313 1.69 16.57 -4.61
N LYS A 314 2.28 16.45 -3.41
CA LYS A 314 3.75 16.47 -3.22
C LYS A 314 4.41 15.24 -3.84
N SER A 315 3.83 14.05 -3.67
CA SER A 315 4.33 12.82 -4.29
C SER A 315 4.22 12.85 -5.81
N MET A 316 3.16 13.45 -6.35
CA MET A 316 3.00 13.69 -7.78
C MET A 316 4.05 14.68 -8.32
N ALA A 317 4.29 15.79 -7.61
CA ALA A 317 5.33 16.74 -7.99
C ALA A 317 6.73 16.11 -8.01
N SER A 318 7.00 15.11 -7.15
CA SER A 318 8.29 14.39 -7.15
C SER A 318 8.39 13.32 -8.26
N TYR A 319 7.27 12.86 -8.81
CA TYR A 319 7.22 11.98 -9.99
C TYR A 319 7.59 12.73 -11.28
N HIS A 320 7.08 13.94 -11.48
CA HIS A 320 7.30 14.73 -12.71
C HIS A 320 8.69 15.37 -12.85
N ASN A 321 9.53 15.33 -11.81
CA ASN A 321 10.87 15.95 -11.82
C ASN A 321 12.00 15.04 -12.34
N TYR A 322 11.66 13.80 -12.69
CA TYR A 322 12.52 12.92 -13.49
C TYR A 322 11.98 12.92 -14.90
#